data_AF-A0A7S0KUF9-F1
#
_entry.id   AF-A0A7S0KUF9-F1
#
_cell.length_a   1.000
_cell.length_b   1.000
_cell.length_c   1.000
_cell.angle_alpha   90.00
_cell.angle_beta   90.00
_cell.angle_gamma   90.00
#
_symmetry.space_group_name_H-M   'P 1'
#
loop_
_entity.id
_entity.type
_entity.pdbx_description
1 polymer ?
#
loop_
_entity_poly.entity_id
_entity_poly.type
_entity_poly.pdbx_seq_one_letter_code
_entity_poly.pdbx_strand_id
1 'polypeptide(L)'
;TLTAGKTTASGATGGDLTVKAGQGDTGGDLILDAGQGTSVGVAYTGNITVGVDNAASVLVGRSANDGRVLLSGMVEAFTFKIGRQDHSGLMDKHLKVDTSSFTVPLLYPSSKYGFSVNVPGAALGDIVQVSFSSSIGELYLTAHVSAADTVRVTVHNPGHNVEAEQLPAGVFTVVCTSYA
;
A
#
# COMPACT_ATOMS: atom_id res chain seq x y z
N THR A 1 -3.90 -27.52 -25.26
CA THR A 1 -4.61 -27.23 -24.00
C THR A 1 -4.54 -28.43 -23.10
N LEU A 2 -3.98 -28.27 -21.90
CA LEU A 2 -4.08 -29.27 -20.84
C LEU A 2 -5.32 -28.92 -20.00
N THR A 3 -6.24 -29.87 -19.82
CA THR A 3 -7.40 -29.71 -18.95
C THR A 3 -7.42 -30.90 -18.01
N ALA A 4 -7.22 -30.65 -16.72
CA ALA A 4 -7.26 -31.66 -15.66
C ALA A 4 -8.43 -31.35 -14.70
N GLY A 5 -9.02 -32.39 -14.10
CA GLY A 5 -10.00 -32.24 -13.02
C GLY A 5 -11.42 -31.81 -13.40
N LYS A 6 -11.75 -31.64 -14.69
CA LYS A 6 -13.10 -31.28 -15.14
C LYS A 6 -14.09 -32.43 -14.95
N THR A 7 -15.02 -32.29 -14.01
CA THR A 7 -16.19 -33.16 -13.87
C THR A 7 -17.46 -32.38 -14.21
N THR A 8 -18.40 -33.02 -14.92
CA THR A 8 -19.72 -32.45 -15.25
C THR A 8 -20.86 -33.16 -14.50
N ALA A 9 -20.53 -34.10 -13.62
CA ALA A 9 -21.50 -34.85 -12.84
C ALA A 9 -21.90 -34.06 -11.59
N SER A 10 -23.21 -33.95 -11.35
CA SER A 10 -23.74 -33.31 -10.14
C SER A 10 -23.21 -34.02 -8.88
N GLY A 11 -22.70 -33.25 -7.92
CA GLY A 11 -22.17 -33.78 -6.66
C GLY A 11 -20.79 -34.45 -6.74
N ALA A 12 -20.15 -34.46 -7.91
CA ALA A 12 -18.78 -34.97 -8.03
C ALA A 12 -17.76 -33.91 -7.53
N THR A 13 -16.83 -34.35 -6.69
CA THR A 13 -15.63 -33.56 -6.34
C THR A 13 -14.78 -33.34 -7.59
N GLY A 14 -14.27 -32.13 -7.80
CA GLY A 14 -13.30 -31.85 -8.86
C GLY A 14 -12.03 -32.70 -8.69
N GLY A 15 -11.32 -32.99 -9.79
CA GLY A 15 -10.05 -33.70 -9.74
C GLY A 15 -8.86 -32.77 -9.50
N ASP A 16 -7.80 -33.29 -8.91
CA ASP A 16 -6.58 -32.52 -8.60
C ASP A 16 -5.54 -32.60 -9.73
N LEU A 17 -4.72 -31.56 -9.87
CA LEU A 17 -3.50 -31.57 -10.67
C LEU A 17 -2.31 -31.23 -9.78
N THR A 18 -1.35 -32.14 -9.69
CA THR A 18 -0.12 -31.95 -8.92
C THR A 18 1.08 -31.96 -9.85
N VAL A 19 1.89 -30.90 -9.80
CA VAL A 19 3.17 -30.80 -10.52
C VAL A 19 4.30 -30.67 -9.50
N LYS A 20 5.29 -31.57 -9.57
CA LYS A 20 6.48 -31.57 -8.69
C LYS A 20 7.73 -31.46 -9.55
N ALA A 21 8.55 -30.42 -9.35
CA ALA A 21 9.78 -30.18 -10.09
C ALA A 21 10.96 -31.11 -9.71
N GLY A 22 10.74 -32.11 -8.85
CA GLY A 22 11.77 -33.05 -8.37
C GLY A 22 12.21 -32.81 -6.93
N GLN A 23 13.03 -33.70 -6.38
CA GLN A 23 13.62 -33.61 -5.04
C GLN A 23 15.06 -34.16 -5.07
N GLY A 24 16.03 -33.40 -4.54
CA GLY A 24 17.45 -33.74 -4.43
C GLY A 24 18.18 -32.80 -3.47
N ASP A 25 19.51 -32.80 -3.47
CA ASP A 25 20.34 -31.90 -2.64
C ASP A 25 20.10 -30.41 -2.97
N THR A 26 19.62 -30.14 -4.17
CA THR A 26 19.02 -28.87 -4.60
C THR A 26 17.64 -29.18 -5.18
N GLY A 27 16.65 -28.32 -4.92
CA GLY A 27 15.32 -28.44 -5.53
C GLY A 27 15.36 -28.26 -7.05
N GLY A 28 14.30 -28.67 -7.75
CA GLY A 28 14.09 -28.32 -9.15
C GLY A 28 13.21 -27.08 -9.30
N ASP A 29 13.29 -26.44 -10.46
CA ASP A 29 12.50 -25.25 -10.79
C ASP A 29 11.23 -25.62 -11.56
N LEU A 30 10.17 -24.88 -11.29
CA LEU A 30 8.98 -24.83 -12.14
C LEU A 30 8.87 -23.39 -12.67
N ILE A 31 9.09 -23.23 -13.97
CA ILE A 31 9.04 -21.92 -14.63
C ILE A 31 7.74 -21.83 -15.43
N LEU A 32 6.92 -20.81 -15.13
CA LEU A 32 5.74 -20.46 -15.91
C LEU A 32 6.00 -19.11 -16.55
N ASP A 33 5.99 -19.08 -17.88
CA ASP A 33 6.16 -17.87 -18.68
C ASP A 33 4.94 -17.72 -19.59
N ALA A 34 4.28 -16.56 -19.53
CA ALA A 34 3.13 -16.28 -20.39
C ALA A 34 3.53 -15.87 -21.82
N GLY A 35 4.83 -15.79 -22.09
CA GLY A 35 5.40 -15.38 -23.35
C GLY A 35 5.35 -13.87 -23.55
N GLN A 36 6.01 -13.43 -24.63
CA GLN A 36 6.03 -12.03 -25.07
C GLN A 36 5.42 -11.97 -26.47
N GLY A 37 4.57 -10.97 -26.72
CA GLY A 37 4.08 -10.75 -28.08
C GLY A 37 5.18 -10.14 -28.96
N THR A 38 5.21 -10.57 -30.22
CA THR A 38 6.33 -10.29 -31.16
C THR A 38 6.01 -9.19 -32.17
N SER A 39 4.80 -8.62 -32.14
CA SER A 39 4.38 -7.60 -33.09
C SER A 39 4.75 -6.20 -32.60
N VAL A 40 5.09 -5.30 -33.53
CA VAL A 40 5.59 -3.96 -33.22
C VAL A 40 4.41 -3.00 -33.00
N GLY A 41 4.43 -2.23 -31.91
CA GLY A 41 3.50 -1.10 -31.70
C GLY A 41 2.29 -1.36 -30.80
N VAL A 42 2.21 -2.53 -30.14
CA VAL A 42 1.15 -2.84 -29.15
C VAL A 42 1.81 -3.37 -27.88
N ALA A 43 1.33 -2.97 -26.70
CA ALA A 43 1.79 -3.52 -25.43
C ALA A 43 1.34 -4.97 -25.32
N TYR A 44 2.23 -5.92 -25.61
CA TYR A 44 1.95 -7.34 -25.45
C TYR A 44 2.46 -7.81 -24.10
N THR A 45 1.57 -7.94 -23.13
CA THR A 45 1.86 -8.63 -21.87
C THR A 45 1.19 -10.00 -21.92
N GLY A 46 1.99 -11.07 -21.90
CA GLY A 46 1.47 -12.37 -21.51
C GLY A 46 1.04 -12.31 -20.04
N ASN A 47 -0.15 -12.82 -19.73
CA ASN A 47 -0.65 -12.85 -18.36
C ASN A 47 -0.70 -14.29 -17.84
N ILE A 48 -0.35 -14.47 -16.57
CA ILE A 48 -0.60 -15.71 -15.83
C ILE A 48 -1.74 -15.41 -14.86
N THR A 49 -2.89 -16.04 -15.08
CA THR A 49 -4.03 -15.96 -14.17
C THR A 49 -4.10 -17.23 -13.33
N VAL A 50 -4.14 -17.08 -12.01
CA VAL A 50 -4.25 -18.21 -11.06
C VAL A 50 -5.52 -18.02 -10.23
N GLY A 51 -6.40 -19.02 -10.24
CA GLY A 51 -7.68 -19.00 -9.52
C GLY A 51 -8.91 -18.98 -10.44
N VAL A 52 -10.07 -18.76 -9.83
CA VAL A 52 -11.39 -18.60 -10.48
C VAL A 52 -12.09 -17.40 -9.85
N ASP A 53 -13.22 -16.96 -10.40
CA ASP A 53 -13.98 -15.79 -9.92
C ASP A 53 -14.25 -15.82 -8.40
N ASN A 54 -14.45 -17.01 -7.82
CA ASN A 54 -14.61 -17.23 -6.39
C ASN A 54 -13.73 -18.38 -5.91
N ALA A 55 -12.42 -18.16 -5.79
CA ALA A 55 -11.53 -19.11 -5.13
C ALA A 55 -11.62 -18.94 -3.60
N ALA A 56 -11.78 -20.05 -2.86
CA ALA A 56 -11.77 -20.01 -1.39
C ALA A 56 -10.41 -19.54 -0.84
N SER A 57 -9.31 -19.90 -1.51
CA SER A 57 -7.96 -19.38 -1.25
C SER A 57 -7.03 -19.69 -2.41
N VAL A 58 -5.97 -18.88 -2.56
CA VAL A 58 -4.79 -19.21 -3.36
C VAL A 58 -3.59 -19.03 -2.45
N LEU A 59 -2.86 -20.14 -2.19
CA LEU A 59 -1.65 -20.11 -1.40
C LEU A 59 -0.43 -20.10 -2.33
N VAL A 60 0.40 -19.05 -2.23
CA VAL A 60 1.67 -18.95 -2.96
C VAL A 60 2.82 -18.96 -1.98
N GLY A 61 3.75 -19.91 -2.16
CA GLY A 61 4.90 -20.10 -1.27
C GLY A 61 4.69 -21.23 -0.25
N ARG A 62 5.62 -21.31 0.72
CA ARG A 62 5.57 -22.32 1.79
C ARG A 62 4.71 -21.83 2.95
N SER A 63 3.97 -22.74 3.57
CA SER A 63 3.21 -22.45 4.80
C SER A 63 4.10 -22.33 6.05
N ALA A 64 5.35 -22.80 5.96
CA ALA A 64 6.35 -22.61 7.01
C ALA A 64 6.97 -21.20 6.89
N ASN A 65 7.29 -20.60 8.04
CA ASN A 65 7.84 -19.23 8.11
C ASN A 65 9.32 -19.13 7.71
N ASP A 66 9.87 -20.17 7.08
CA ASP A 66 11.26 -20.30 6.65
C ASP A 66 11.47 -19.95 5.17
N GLY A 67 10.37 -19.82 4.41
CA GLY A 67 10.39 -19.53 2.99
C GLY A 67 10.39 -18.03 2.70
N ARG A 68 10.83 -17.69 1.48
CA ARG A 68 10.73 -16.34 0.93
C ARG A 68 9.95 -16.39 -0.39
N VAL A 69 8.99 -15.49 -0.54
CA VAL A 69 8.33 -15.22 -1.83
C VAL A 69 8.76 -13.83 -2.28
N LEU A 70 9.22 -13.73 -3.53
CA LEU A 70 9.64 -12.48 -4.15
C LEU A 70 8.59 -12.04 -5.15
N LEU A 71 8.03 -10.85 -4.94
CA LEU A 71 7.17 -10.16 -5.89
C LEU A 71 7.91 -8.90 -6.33
N SER A 72 8.28 -8.84 -7.62
CA SER A 72 9.00 -7.69 -8.18
C SER A 72 8.05 -6.86 -9.05
N GLY A 73 8.09 -5.54 -8.87
CA GLY A 73 7.22 -4.60 -9.57
C GLY A 73 6.09 -4.06 -8.69
N MET A 74 4.98 -3.66 -9.33
CA MET A 74 3.79 -3.14 -8.66
C MET A 74 2.93 -4.30 -8.13
N VAL A 75 2.46 -4.16 -6.89
CA VAL A 75 1.48 -5.06 -6.27
C VAL A 75 0.21 -4.27 -6.04
N GLU A 76 -0.86 -4.67 -6.71
CA GLU A 76 -2.20 -4.12 -6.51
C GLU A 76 -3.03 -5.14 -5.74
N ALA A 77 -3.57 -4.73 -4.59
CA ALA A 77 -4.39 -5.56 -3.73
C ALA A 77 -5.52 -4.73 -3.14
N PHE A 78 -6.70 -5.33 -3.00
CA PHE A 78 -7.83 -4.68 -2.34
C PHE A 78 -7.60 -4.57 -0.82
N THR A 79 -7.13 -5.65 -0.20
CA THR A 79 -6.66 -5.67 1.19
C THR A 79 -5.28 -6.31 1.27
N PHE A 80 -4.45 -5.83 2.19
CA PHE A 80 -3.11 -6.39 2.41
C PHE A 80 -2.87 -6.65 3.90
N LYS A 81 -2.76 -7.93 4.26
CA LYS A 81 -2.48 -8.36 5.64
C LYS A 81 -0.98 -8.50 5.87
N ILE A 82 -0.46 -7.85 6.90
CA ILE A 82 0.96 -7.97 7.31
C ILE A 82 1.04 -8.76 8.62
N GLY A 83 1.34 -10.05 8.51
CA GLY A 83 1.53 -10.97 9.64
C GLY A 83 0.60 -12.19 9.59
N ARG A 84 0.89 -13.20 10.43
CA ARG A 84 0.22 -14.52 10.40
C ARG A 84 -1.06 -14.60 11.22
N GLN A 85 -1.14 -13.81 12.29
CA GLN A 85 -2.12 -13.98 13.36
C GLN A 85 -3.41 -13.22 13.07
N ASP A 86 -4.45 -13.50 13.85
CA ASP A 86 -5.73 -12.81 13.73
C ASP A 86 -5.60 -11.30 13.96
N HIS A 87 -4.66 -10.87 14.81
CA HIS A 87 -4.34 -9.46 15.10
C HIS A 87 -3.26 -8.85 14.19
N SER A 88 -2.94 -9.49 13.06
CA SER A 88 -1.99 -8.91 12.10
C SER A 88 -2.67 -7.78 11.35
N GLY A 89 -1.96 -6.65 11.17
CA GLY A 89 -2.55 -5.45 10.59
C GLY A 89 -3.12 -5.73 9.20
N LEU A 90 -4.44 -5.57 9.06
CA LEU A 90 -5.14 -5.56 7.79
C LEU A 90 -5.10 -4.14 7.27
N MET A 91 -4.18 -3.85 6.34
CA MET A 91 -4.19 -2.57 5.64
C MET A 91 -5.36 -2.57 4.66
N ASP A 92 -6.39 -1.82 5.01
CA ASP A 92 -7.58 -1.64 4.17
C ASP A 92 -7.48 -0.36 3.34
N LYS A 93 -6.61 0.57 3.75
CA LYS A 93 -6.47 1.87 3.11
C LYS A 93 -5.10 2.48 3.34
N HIS A 94 -4.48 2.97 2.26
CA HIS A 94 -3.25 3.74 2.29
C HIS A 94 -3.33 4.87 1.23
N LEU A 95 -3.72 6.06 1.67
CA LEU A 95 -3.91 7.24 0.81
C LEU A 95 -2.69 8.14 0.92
N LYS A 96 -2.24 8.70 -0.21
CA LYS A 96 -1.19 9.72 -0.26
C LYS A 96 -1.67 10.90 -1.10
N VAL A 97 -1.54 12.11 -0.55
CA VAL A 97 -1.79 13.36 -1.26
C VAL A 97 -0.67 14.34 -0.99
N ASP A 98 -0.25 15.06 -2.03
CA ASP A 98 0.70 16.16 -1.95
C ASP A 98 -0.06 17.48 -2.16
N THR A 99 0.22 18.50 -1.34
CA THR A 99 -0.34 19.84 -1.55
C THR A 99 0.33 20.54 -2.75
N SER A 100 -0.26 21.62 -3.23
CA SER A 100 0.52 22.60 -3.99
C SER A 100 1.61 23.22 -3.10
N SER A 101 2.64 23.80 -3.73
CA SER A 101 3.64 24.56 -2.97
C SER A 101 3.05 25.87 -2.47
N PHE A 102 3.20 26.16 -1.18
CA PHE A 102 2.80 27.45 -0.62
C PHE A 102 3.69 27.83 0.58
N THR A 103 3.60 29.10 0.98
CA THR A 103 4.34 29.63 2.13
C THR A 103 3.45 29.65 3.36
N VAL A 104 3.93 29.08 4.47
CA VAL A 104 3.26 29.21 5.76
C VAL A 104 3.49 30.63 6.28
N PRO A 105 2.47 31.31 6.83
CA PRO A 105 2.66 32.62 7.45
C PRO A 105 3.71 32.58 8.56
N LEU A 106 4.33 33.74 8.84
CA LEU A 106 5.26 33.90 9.97
C LEU A 106 4.59 33.44 11.27
N LEU A 107 5.26 32.55 12.01
CA LEU A 107 4.78 32.00 13.27
C LEU A 107 5.56 32.61 14.43
N TYR A 108 4.90 33.49 15.18
CA TYR A 108 5.41 33.96 16.48
C TYR A 108 5.58 32.81 17.48
N PRO A 109 6.42 32.98 18.52
CA PRO A 109 6.55 31.99 19.60
C PRO A 109 5.19 31.56 20.15
N SER A 110 5.04 30.26 20.43
CA SER A 110 3.79 29.64 20.92
C SER A 110 2.58 29.77 19.98
N SER A 111 2.77 30.20 18.73
CA SER A 111 1.71 30.27 17.72
C SER A 111 1.67 29.03 16.84
N LYS A 112 0.53 28.84 16.18
CA LYS A 112 0.29 27.73 15.26
C LYS A 112 -0.46 28.22 14.03
N TYR A 113 -0.16 27.60 12.90
CA TYR A 113 -0.93 27.79 11.67
C TYR A 113 -1.47 26.43 11.24
N GLY A 114 -2.78 26.38 10.97
CA GLY A 114 -3.38 25.17 10.44
C GLY A 114 -4.14 25.44 9.15
N PHE A 115 -4.09 24.47 8.26
CA PHE A 115 -4.79 24.44 6.99
C PHE A 115 -5.38 23.04 6.77
N SER A 116 -6.35 22.96 5.86
CA SER A 116 -7.02 21.69 5.54
C SER A 116 -6.55 21.18 4.19
N VAL A 117 -6.34 19.87 4.09
CA VAL A 117 -5.98 19.16 2.87
C VAL A 117 -7.12 18.21 2.52
N ASN A 118 -7.58 18.27 1.27
CA ASN A 118 -8.57 17.33 0.76
C ASN A 118 -7.87 15.99 0.46
N VAL A 119 -8.28 14.93 1.14
CA VAL A 119 -7.76 13.57 1.02
C VAL A 119 -8.95 12.62 0.83
N PRO A 120 -9.44 12.44 -0.41
CA PRO A 120 -10.60 11.60 -0.69
C PRO A 120 -10.43 10.18 -0.15
N GLY A 121 -11.40 9.71 0.63
CA GLY A 121 -11.41 8.43 1.34
C GLY A 121 -10.90 8.50 2.79
N ALA A 122 -10.39 9.64 3.27
CA ALA A 122 -10.01 9.80 4.67
C ALA A 122 -11.24 9.77 5.60
N ALA A 123 -11.13 9.03 6.71
CA ALA A 123 -12.20 8.84 7.69
C ALA A 123 -11.70 9.08 9.12
N LEU A 124 -12.60 9.47 10.03
CA LEU A 124 -12.25 9.68 11.43
C LEU A 124 -11.68 8.38 12.04
N GLY A 125 -10.55 8.50 12.74
CA GLY A 125 -9.83 7.36 13.33
C GLY A 125 -8.66 6.85 12.49
N ASP A 126 -8.53 7.28 11.23
CA ASP A 126 -7.33 6.97 10.45
C ASP A 126 -6.06 7.54 11.09
N ILE A 127 -4.96 6.80 10.93
CA ILE A 127 -3.62 7.27 11.30
C ILE A 127 -3.11 8.17 10.18
N VAL A 128 -2.78 9.41 10.54
CA VAL A 128 -2.26 10.41 9.59
C VAL A 128 -0.79 10.69 9.87
N GLN A 129 0.02 10.62 8.83
CA GLN A 129 1.40 11.07 8.82
C GLN A 129 1.52 12.29 7.90
N VAL A 130 2.32 13.27 8.30
CA VAL A 130 2.60 14.46 7.50
C VAL A 130 4.09 14.72 7.46
N SER A 131 4.59 15.09 6.28
CA SER A 131 5.95 15.57 6.08
C SER A 131 5.95 16.84 5.23
N PHE A 132 7.10 17.50 5.19
CA PHE A 132 7.31 18.72 4.42
C PHE A 132 8.52 18.55 3.48
N SER A 133 8.49 19.21 2.34
CA SER A 133 9.49 19.05 1.26
C SER A 133 10.90 19.56 1.60
N SER A 134 11.06 20.25 2.74
CA SER A 134 12.32 20.85 3.19
C SER A 134 12.47 20.70 4.71
N SER A 135 13.62 21.08 5.26
CA SER A 135 13.81 21.15 6.71
C SER A 135 12.76 22.08 7.34
N ILE A 136 12.17 21.64 8.46
CA ILE A 136 11.22 22.42 9.26
C ILE A 136 11.89 23.12 10.45
N GLY A 137 13.21 22.96 10.62
CA GLY A 137 13.95 23.53 11.75
C GLY A 137 13.43 23.03 13.10
N GLU A 138 13.16 23.96 14.02
CA GLU A 138 12.62 23.66 15.36
C GLU A 138 11.09 23.55 15.41
N LEU A 139 10.42 23.74 14.27
CA LEU A 139 8.98 23.60 14.16
C LEU A 139 8.59 22.13 14.17
N TYR A 140 7.34 21.84 14.54
CA TYR A 140 6.81 20.48 14.43
C TYR A 140 5.43 20.49 13.77
N LEU A 141 5.10 19.35 13.17
CA LEU A 141 3.87 19.14 12.43
C LEU A 141 2.98 18.15 13.16
N THR A 142 1.68 18.43 13.16
CA THR A 142 0.66 17.47 13.57
C THR A 142 -0.41 17.40 12.49
N ALA A 143 -0.97 16.22 12.26
CA ALA A 143 -2.10 16.05 11.37
C ALA A 143 -3.11 15.06 11.94
N HIS A 144 -4.39 15.28 11.63
CA HIS A 144 -5.48 14.36 11.96
C HIS A 144 -6.61 14.53 10.95
N VAL A 145 -7.41 13.48 10.75
CA VAL A 145 -8.65 13.60 9.97
C VAL A 145 -9.64 14.43 10.77
N SER A 146 -10.02 15.60 10.25
CA SER A 146 -10.95 16.52 10.93
C SER A 146 -12.41 16.31 10.50
N ALA A 147 -12.63 15.76 9.30
CA ALA A 147 -13.92 15.40 8.76
C ALA A 147 -13.71 14.36 7.63
N ALA A 148 -14.80 13.81 7.09
CA ALA A 148 -14.72 12.98 5.89
C ALA A 148 -13.94 13.70 4.79
N ASP A 149 -13.05 12.97 4.13
CA ASP A 149 -12.19 13.43 3.03
C ASP A 149 -11.27 14.61 3.40
N THR A 150 -11.12 14.96 4.68
CA THR A 150 -10.43 16.18 5.09
C THR A 150 -9.45 15.94 6.22
N VAL A 151 -8.18 16.24 5.96
CA VAL A 151 -7.11 16.23 6.97
C VAL A 151 -6.77 17.65 7.39
N ARG A 152 -6.73 17.89 8.70
CA ARG A 152 -6.21 19.13 9.27
C ARG A 152 -4.72 18.96 9.53
N VAL A 153 -3.89 19.75 8.85
CA VAL A 153 -2.46 19.87 9.13
C VAL A 153 -2.24 21.12 9.96
N THR A 154 -1.40 21.03 10.98
CA THR A 154 -1.01 22.16 11.82
C THR A 154 0.50 22.19 11.99
N VAL A 155 1.06 23.36 11.72
CA VAL A 155 2.45 23.72 11.96
C VAL A 155 2.50 24.48 13.28
N HIS A 156 3.40 24.07 14.16
CA HIS A 156 3.53 24.67 15.49
C HIS A 156 4.93 25.25 15.66
N ASN A 157 4.98 26.46 16.22
CA ASN A 157 6.19 27.01 16.80
C ASN A 157 6.16 26.71 18.32
N PRO A 158 6.94 25.72 18.81
CA PRO A 158 6.96 25.33 20.22
C PRO A 158 7.57 26.40 21.14
N GLY A 159 8.20 27.44 20.58
CA GLY A 159 9.06 28.35 21.31
C GLY A 159 8.37 29.06 22.48
N HIS A 160 9.14 29.22 23.56
CA HIS A 160 8.84 30.06 24.72
C HIS A 160 9.70 31.36 24.72
N ASN A 161 10.36 31.69 23.60
CA ASN A 161 11.32 32.80 23.47
C ASN A 161 11.27 33.47 22.07
N VAL A 162 10.93 34.77 22.08
CA VAL A 162 11.11 35.92 21.16
C VAL A 162 11.20 35.78 19.63
N GLU A 163 11.68 34.69 19.02
CA GLU A 163 11.92 34.66 17.57
C GLU A 163 10.76 34.04 16.78
N ALA A 164 10.32 34.78 15.76
CA ALA A 164 9.29 34.34 14.85
C ALA A 164 9.93 33.52 13.73
N GLU A 165 9.34 32.37 13.44
CA GLU A 165 9.86 31.39 12.49
C GLU A 165 8.98 31.33 11.25
N GLN A 166 9.60 31.16 10.09
CA GLN A 166 8.89 31.07 8.82
C GLN A 166 9.39 29.86 8.03
N LEU A 167 8.48 28.92 7.72
CA LEU A 167 8.83 27.86 6.78
C LEU A 167 9.07 28.45 5.39
N PRO A 168 10.06 27.93 4.65
CA PRO A 168 10.17 28.25 3.23
C PRO A 168 8.91 27.82 2.48
N ALA A 169 8.72 28.33 1.26
CA ALA A 169 7.68 27.79 0.37
C ALA A 169 7.96 26.31 0.09
N GLY A 170 6.94 25.45 0.20
CA GLY A 170 7.13 24.02 0.02
C GLY A 170 5.83 23.23 -0.03
N VAL A 171 5.97 21.92 -0.17
CA VAL A 171 4.87 20.96 -0.32
C VAL A 171 4.72 20.14 0.95
N PHE A 172 3.49 19.92 1.38
CA PHE A 172 3.16 18.97 2.43
C PHE A 172 2.69 17.65 1.81
N THR A 173 3.31 16.56 2.22
CA THR A 173 2.84 15.21 1.88
C THR A 173 2.03 14.68 3.06
N VAL A 174 0.78 14.30 2.80
CA VAL A 174 -0.13 13.73 3.79
C VAL A 174 -0.40 12.28 3.41
N VAL A 175 -0.15 11.39 4.36
CA VAL A 175 -0.43 9.96 4.23
C VAL A 175 -1.48 9.55 5.26
N CYS A 176 -2.55 8.92 4.82
CA CYS A 176 -3.64 8.45 5.65
C CYS A 176 -3.72 6.93 5.57
N THR A 177 -3.62 6.24 6.72
CA THR A 177 -3.66 4.78 6.80
C THR A 177 -4.73 4.32 7.77
N SER A 178 -5.44 3.26 7.43
CA SER A 178 -6.35 2.58 8.35
C SER A 178 -5.99 1.10 8.45
N TYR A 179 -6.16 0.57 9.66
CA TYR A 179 -6.02 -0.85 9.96
C TYR A 179 -7.33 -1.33 10.56
N ALA A 180 -7.81 -2.49 10.11
CA ALA A 180 -8.89 -3.23 10.76
C ALA A 180 -8.34 -4.34 11.68
#